data_AF-X1MGT8-F1
#
_entry.id   AF-X1MGT8-F1
#
_cell.length_a   1.000
_cell.length_b   1.000
_cell.length_c   1.000
_cell.angle_alpha   90.00
_cell.angle_beta   90.00
_cell.angle_gamma   90.00
#
_symmetry.space_group_name_H-M   'P 1'
#
loop_
_entity.id
_entity.type
_entity.pdbx_description
1 polymer ?
#
loop_
_entity_poly.entity_id
_entity_poly.type
_entity_poly.pdbx_seq_one_letter_code
_entity_poly.pdbx_strand_id
1 'polypeptide(L)'
;MLEDVRYDSFPHVLSLKNSGRAQDINYFRDFFDSIFQLSNVEVNTSYGLTAYGACRPFMGFLDSKNNKISRWWDAYNHVKHGWYVNIKEATLKNTIEALAGLFVLNILHKESQEYLIKYHDVITGEFYGLMPRGIVKLFSVSMIGKPRSYRNIMVMAKTPLFMHVFRVDNNVTI
;
A
#
# COMPACT_ATOMS: atom_id res chain seq x y z
N MET A 1 16.26 -11.00 6.02
CA MET A 1 15.53 -9.85 6.54
C MET A 1 15.74 -8.73 5.55
N LEU A 2 14.71 -8.37 4.79
CA LEU A 2 14.67 -7.05 4.15
C LEU A 2 15.00 -6.06 5.27
N GLU A 3 16.14 -5.38 5.14
CA GLU A 3 16.73 -4.62 6.23
C GLU A 3 15.74 -3.59 6.76
N ASP A 4 15.87 -3.30 8.06
CA ASP A 4 15.11 -2.27 8.74
C ASP A 4 15.35 -0.94 8.00
N VAL A 5 14.36 -0.54 7.19
CA VAL A 5 14.48 0.68 6.40
C VAL A 5 14.46 1.82 7.39
N ARG A 6 15.64 2.39 7.64
CA ARG A 6 15.75 3.63 8.41
C ARG A 6 15.07 4.72 7.60
N TYR A 7 13.80 4.97 7.89
CA TYR A 7 13.03 6.03 7.25
C TYR A 7 13.66 7.41 7.47
N ASP A 8 14.53 7.54 8.48
CA ASP A 8 15.35 8.73 8.72
C ASP A 8 16.38 9.01 7.62
N SER A 9 16.64 8.07 6.72
CA SER A 9 17.46 8.32 5.52
C SER A 9 16.75 9.22 4.50
N PHE A 10 15.43 9.39 4.59
CA PHE A 10 14.67 10.23 3.68
C PHE A 10 14.60 11.69 4.20
N PRO A 11 15.11 12.69 3.46
CA PRO A 11 15.16 14.08 3.94
C PRO A 11 13.79 14.66 4.32
N HIS A 12 12.73 14.29 3.61
CA HIS A 12 11.37 14.76 3.92
C HIS A 12 10.83 14.17 5.22
N VAL A 13 11.22 12.92 5.56
CA VAL A 13 10.85 12.28 6.84
C VAL A 13 11.48 13.02 8.00
N LEU A 14 12.78 13.33 7.92
CA LEU A 14 13.47 14.10 8.96
C LEU A 14 12.85 15.48 9.14
N SER A 15 12.57 16.19 8.04
CA SER A 15 11.90 17.49 8.09
C SER A 15 10.54 17.40 8.76
N LEU A 16 9.74 16.38 8.44
CA LEU A 16 8.41 16.18 9.01
C LEU A 16 8.46 15.78 10.50
N LYS A 17 9.42 14.94 10.91
CA LYS A 17 9.64 14.60 12.33
C LYS A 17 10.02 15.83 13.16
N ASN A 18 10.87 16.69 12.61
CA ASN A 18 11.35 17.89 13.30
C ASN A 18 10.33 19.05 13.29
N SER A 19 9.24 18.95 12.51
CA SER A 19 8.28 20.04 12.38
C SER A 19 7.34 20.21 13.59
N GLY A 20 7.34 19.26 14.53
CA GLY A 20 6.42 19.27 15.69
C GLY A 20 4.93 19.13 15.34
N ARG A 21 4.62 18.73 14.10
CA ARG A 21 3.24 18.58 13.62
C ARG A 21 2.56 17.39 14.31
N ALA A 22 1.26 17.52 14.58
CA ALA A 22 0.46 16.42 15.10
C ALA A 22 0.49 15.21 14.16
N GLN A 23 0.60 14.01 14.74
CA GLN A 23 0.65 12.74 14.00
C GLN A 23 -0.76 12.30 13.57
N ASP A 24 -1.40 13.11 12.72
CA ASP A 24 -2.68 12.81 12.11
C ASP A 24 -2.54 12.07 10.77
N ILE A 25 -3.66 11.80 10.11
CA ILE A 25 -3.64 11.12 8.80
C ILE A 25 -2.88 11.91 7.72
N ASN A 26 -2.86 13.24 7.80
CA ASN A 26 -2.14 14.07 6.84
C ASN A 26 -0.63 13.99 7.09
N TYR A 27 -0.19 13.89 8.36
CA TYR A 27 1.18 13.57 8.71
C TYR A 27 1.60 12.23 8.09
N PHE A 28 0.80 11.17 8.27
CA PHE A 28 1.12 9.85 7.70
C PHE A 28 1.06 9.82 6.18
N ARG A 29 0.16 10.58 5.54
CA ARG A 29 0.18 10.81 4.10
C ARG A 29 1.53 11.36 3.67
N ASP A 30 1.93 12.49 4.24
CA ASP A 30 3.13 13.21 3.82
C ASP A 30 4.40 12.39 4.10
N PHE A 31 4.37 11.56 5.16
CA PHE A 31 5.42 10.61 5.50
C PHE A 31 5.53 9.46 4.49
N PHE A 32 4.44 8.74 4.27
CA PHE A 32 4.48 7.44 3.57
C PHE A 32 4.21 7.55 2.06
N ASP A 33 3.43 8.51 1.60
CA ASP A 33 3.08 8.61 0.17
C ASP A 33 4.30 8.96 -0.69
N SER A 34 5.20 9.78 -0.17
CA SER A 34 6.49 10.13 -0.77
C SER A 34 7.45 8.94 -0.91
N ILE A 35 7.29 7.90 -0.08
CA ILE A 35 8.13 6.69 -0.07
C ILE A 35 7.49 5.57 -0.90
N PHE A 36 6.23 5.27 -0.60
CA PHE A 36 5.51 4.12 -1.13
C PHE A 36 4.57 4.46 -2.30
N GLN A 37 4.35 5.75 -2.58
CA GLN A 37 3.39 6.23 -3.58
C GLN A 37 2.03 5.56 -3.41
N LEU A 38 1.52 5.56 -2.18
CA LEU A 38 0.27 4.90 -1.78
C LEU A 38 -0.91 5.36 -2.64
N SER A 39 -0.94 6.66 -2.95
CA SER A 39 -1.91 7.34 -3.79
C SER A 39 -2.05 6.74 -5.20
N ASN A 40 -0.97 6.15 -5.70
CA ASN A 40 -0.91 5.50 -7.01
C ASN A 40 -1.16 3.99 -6.94
N VAL A 41 -1.53 3.43 -5.78
CA VAL A 41 -1.73 1.99 -5.62
C VAL A 41 -3.16 1.63 -5.94
N GLU A 42 -3.32 0.70 -6.88
CA GLU A 42 -4.60 0.12 -7.26
C GLU A 42 -4.68 -1.34 -6.81
N VAL A 43 -5.85 -1.73 -6.30
CA VAL A 43 -6.17 -3.07 -5.84
C VAL A 43 -7.43 -3.54 -6.54
N ASN A 44 -7.34 -4.68 -7.22
CA ASN A 44 -8.49 -5.38 -7.75
C ASN A 44 -9.18 -6.18 -6.64
N THR A 45 -10.50 -6.07 -6.58
CA THR A 45 -11.34 -6.67 -5.54
C THR A 45 -12.35 -7.64 -6.15
N SER A 46 -12.30 -8.89 -5.72
CA SER A 46 -13.18 -9.95 -6.21
C SER A 46 -13.29 -11.06 -5.17
N TYR A 47 -14.45 -11.69 -5.02
CA TYR A 47 -14.61 -12.86 -4.15
C TYR A 47 -15.60 -13.85 -4.78
N GLY A 48 -15.16 -15.10 -4.96
CA GLY A 48 -15.93 -16.09 -5.69
C GLY A 48 -16.24 -15.63 -7.12
N LEU A 49 -17.53 -15.56 -7.46
CA LEU A 49 -18.01 -15.08 -8.75
C LEU A 49 -18.32 -13.57 -8.76
N THR A 50 -18.16 -12.88 -7.63
CA THR A 50 -18.48 -11.45 -7.50
C THR A 50 -17.24 -10.61 -7.78
N ALA A 51 -17.32 -9.74 -8.78
CA ALA A 51 -16.33 -8.70 -9.04
C ALA A 51 -16.79 -7.38 -8.39
N TYR A 52 -16.00 -6.88 -7.44
CA TYR A 52 -16.23 -5.57 -6.81
C TYR A 52 -15.48 -4.44 -7.54
N GLY A 53 -14.54 -4.79 -8.42
CA GLY A 53 -13.81 -3.87 -9.30
C GLY A 53 -12.47 -3.43 -8.75
N ALA A 54 -11.85 -2.45 -9.40
CA ALA A 54 -10.61 -1.84 -8.92
C ALA A 54 -10.92 -0.72 -7.91
N CYS A 55 -10.09 -0.61 -6.88
CA CYS A 55 -10.14 0.48 -5.93
C CYS A 55 -8.74 1.06 -5.67
N ARG A 56 -8.69 2.34 -5.29
CA ARG A 56 -7.46 3.05 -4.93
C ARG A 56 -7.61 3.58 -3.49
N PRO A 57 -7.25 2.79 -2.47
CA PRO A 57 -7.60 3.09 -1.09
C PRO A 57 -6.97 4.39 -0.58
N PHE A 58 -5.88 4.86 -1.18
CA PHE A 58 -5.20 6.10 -0.81
C PHE A 58 -5.35 7.21 -1.86
N MET A 59 -6.33 7.13 -2.78
CA MET A 59 -6.50 8.14 -3.83
C MET A 59 -6.67 9.58 -3.29
N GLY A 60 -7.21 9.72 -2.08
CA GLY A 60 -7.33 11.03 -1.42
C GLY A 60 -5.98 11.74 -1.24
N PHE A 61 -4.88 10.98 -1.13
CA PHE A 61 -3.53 11.52 -0.91
C PHE A 61 -2.97 12.31 -2.10
N LEU A 62 -3.54 12.15 -3.31
CA LEU A 62 -3.15 12.94 -4.48
C LEU A 62 -3.43 14.43 -4.31
N ASP A 63 -4.46 14.78 -3.53
CA ASP A 63 -4.89 16.17 -3.32
C ASP A 63 -4.42 16.68 -1.94
N SER A 64 -3.10 16.73 -1.79
CA SER A 64 -2.44 17.18 -0.57
C SER A 64 -2.73 18.66 -0.25
N LYS A 65 -2.98 19.48 -1.27
CA LYS A 65 -3.27 20.93 -1.13
C LYS A 65 -4.61 21.19 -0.45
N ASN A 66 -5.62 20.36 -0.73
CA ASN A 66 -6.94 20.50 -0.12
C ASN A 66 -7.12 19.66 1.15
N ASN A 67 -6.04 19.06 1.67
CA ASN A 67 -6.09 18.11 2.79
C ASN A 67 -7.16 17.02 2.60
N LYS A 68 -7.35 16.58 1.35
CA LYS A 68 -8.32 15.54 1.08
C LYS A 68 -7.80 14.23 1.66
N ILE A 69 -8.67 13.52 2.35
CA ILE A 69 -8.37 12.21 2.94
C ILE A 69 -9.17 11.15 2.18
N SER A 70 -8.76 9.90 2.30
CA SER A 70 -9.50 8.78 1.71
C SER A 70 -10.89 8.64 2.31
N ARG A 71 -11.88 8.42 1.45
CA ARG A 71 -13.29 8.27 1.82
C ARG A 71 -13.53 7.27 2.95
N TRP A 72 -12.84 6.13 2.93
CA TRP A 72 -12.98 5.11 3.97
C TRP A 72 -12.53 5.59 5.36
N TRP A 73 -11.53 6.48 5.43
CA TRP A 73 -11.02 7.02 6.69
C TRP A 73 -12.01 8.02 7.30
N ASP A 74 -12.59 8.89 6.48
CA ASP A 74 -13.63 9.82 6.93
C ASP A 74 -14.86 9.05 7.44
N ALA A 75 -15.31 8.06 6.65
CA ALA A 75 -16.43 7.19 7.05
C ALA A 75 -16.16 6.46 8.37
N TYR A 76 -14.95 5.91 8.53
CA TYR A 76 -14.54 5.28 9.79
C TYR A 76 -14.59 6.25 10.97
N ASN A 77 -14.02 7.46 10.83
CA ASN A 77 -14.02 8.44 11.91
C ASN A 77 -15.42 8.96 12.24
N HIS A 78 -16.26 9.21 11.22
CA HIS A 78 -17.65 9.61 11.42
C HIS A 78 -18.44 8.54 12.19
N VAL A 79 -18.31 7.27 11.81
CA VAL A 79 -18.97 6.16 12.51
C VAL A 79 -18.42 6.02 13.93
N LYS A 80 -17.09 6.11 14.12
CA LYS A 80 -16.44 6.03 15.44
C LYS A 80 -16.91 7.14 16.39
N HIS A 81 -17.05 8.37 15.89
CA HIS A 81 -17.38 9.54 16.71
C HIS A 81 -18.88 9.88 16.75
N GLY A 82 -19.72 9.20 15.98
CA GLY A 82 -21.14 9.54 15.83
C GLY A 82 -21.97 8.43 15.21
N TRP A 83 -21.83 7.20 15.72
CA TRP A 83 -22.37 5.99 15.10
C TRP A 83 -23.85 6.09 14.70
N TYR A 84 -24.72 6.61 15.58
CA TYR A 84 -26.17 6.67 15.34
C TYR A 84 -26.54 7.54 14.14
N VAL A 85 -25.83 8.66 13.95
CA VAL A 85 -26.07 9.60 12.84
C VAL A 85 -25.39 9.12 11.55
N ASN A 86 -24.24 8.46 11.70
CA ASN A 86 -23.34 8.15 10.59
C ASN A 86 -23.36 6.68 10.15
N ILE A 87 -24.23 5.83 10.70
CA ILE A 87 -24.29 4.39 10.38
C ILE A 87 -24.48 4.11 8.88
N LYS A 88 -25.12 5.03 8.16
CA LYS A 88 -25.27 4.97 6.70
C LYS A 88 -23.93 4.96 5.95
N GLU A 89 -22.85 5.41 6.57
CA GLU A 89 -21.49 5.39 6.04
C GLU A 89 -20.77 4.05 6.31
N ALA A 90 -21.30 3.20 7.18
CA ALA A 90 -20.80 1.83 7.43
C ALA A 90 -21.18 0.86 6.29
N THR A 91 -20.86 1.25 5.06
CA THR A 91 -21.17 0.47 3.85
C THR A 91 -20.09 -0.57 3.57
N LEU A 92 -20.49 -1.69 2.94
CA LEU A 92 -19.55 -2.70 2.45
C LEU A 92 -18.44 -2.10 1.58
N LYS A 93 -18.76 -1.08 0.76
CA LYS A 93 -17.77 -0.39 -0.07
C LYS A 93 -16.67 0.26 0.77
N ASN A 94 -17.04 1.04 1.79
CA ASN A 94 -16.05 1.70 2.67
C ASN A 94 -15.24 0.65 3.45
N THR A 95 -15.86 -0.46 3.86
CA THR A 95 -15.15 -1.58 4.49
C THR A 95 -14.13 -2.22 3.54
N ILE A 96 -14.51 -2.52 2.29
CA ILE A 96 -13.61 -3.08 1.28
C ILE A 96 -12.45 -2.11 1.00
N GLU A 97 -12.72 -0.82 0.85
CA GLU A 97 -11.67 0.19 0.64
C GLU A 97 -10.70 0.29 1.84
N ALA A 98 -11.20 0.23 3.09
CA ALA A 98 -10.35 0.21 4.27
C ALA A 98 -9.48 -1.05 4.36
N LEU A 99 -10.06 -2.22 4.08
CA LEU A 99 -9.33 -3.50 4.04
C LEU A 99 -8.32 -3.54 2.90
N ALA A 100 -8.64 -2.98 1.74
CA ALA A 100 -7.70 -2.80 0.64
C ALA A 100 -6.54 -1.89 1.06
N GLY A 101 -6.80 -0.83 1.81
CA GLY A 101 -5.77 0.03 2.42
C GLY A 101 -4.83 -0.76 3.33
N LEU A 102 -5.38 -1.57 4.24
CA LEU A 102 -4.59 -2.46 5.10
C LEU A 102 -3.76 -3.46 4.29
N PHE A 103 -4.35 -4.06 3.26
CA PHE A 103 -3.65 -4.96 2.35
C PHE A 103 -2.47 -4.27 1.67
N VAL A 104 -2.67 -3.07 1.12
CA VAL A 104 -1.61 -2.26 0.49
C VAL A 104 -0.47 -1.97 1.45
N LEU A 105 -0.78 -1.56 2.69
CA LEU A 105 0.24 -1.30 3.70
C LEU A 105 1.09 -2.55 3.99
N ASN A 106 0.46 -3.72 4.11
CA ASN A 106 1.18 -4.97 4.36
C ASN A 106 2.07 -5.42 3.19
N ILE A 107 1.61 -5.25 1.94
CA ILE A 107 2.39 -5.70 0.78
C ILE A 107 3.51 -4.74 0.38
N LEU A 108 3.48 -3.49 0.85
CA LEU A 108 4.53 -2.49 0.60
C LEU A 108 5.52 -2.37 1.77
N HIS A 109 5.08 -2.66 3.00
CA HIS A 109 5.95 -2.62 4.17
C HIS A 109 7.08 -3.66 4.08
N LYS A 110 8.33 -3.23 4.26
CA LYS A 110 9.51 -4.06 3.96
C LYS A 110 9.64 -5.28 4.83
N GLU A 111 9.38 -5.16 6.12
CA GLU A 111 9.46 -6.29 7.03
C GLU A 111 8.39 -7.36 6.71
N SER A 112 7.22 -6.91 6.26
CA SER A 112 6.09 -7.77 5.90
C SER A 112 6.33 -8.49 4.58
N GLN A 113 7.00 -7.86 3.61
CA GLN A 113 7.24 -8.42 2.28
C GLN A 113 7.96 -9.76 2.34
N GLU A 114 9.04 -9.89 3.09
CA GLU A 114 9.78 -11.15 3.17
C GLU A 114 8.93 -12.29 3.73
N TYR A 115 8.11 -11.98 4.74
CA TYR A 115 7.20 -12.94 5.34
C TYR A 115 6.11 -13.38 4.34
N LEU A 116 5.51 -12.43 3.64
CA LEU A 116 4.47 -12.67 2.64
C LEU A 116 4.98 -13.42 1.39
N ILE A 117 6.26 -13.26 1.05
CA ILE A 117 6.92 -13.99 -0.05
C ILE A 117 7.30 -15.41 0.37
N LYS A 118 7.84 -15.61 1.58
CA LYS A 118 8.44 -16.89 1.97
C LYS A 118 7.47 -17.90 2.57
N TYR A 119 6.42 -17.44 3.24
CA TYR A 119 5.62 -18.31 4.10
C TYR A 119 4.13 -18.38 3.73
N HIS A 120 3.62 -17.44 2.93
CA HIS A 120 2.18 -17.33 2.65
C HIS A 120 1.82 -17.34 1.17
N ASP A 121 2.82 -17.38 0.27
CA ASP A 121 2.61 -17.29 -1.18
C ASP A 121 1.69 -16.13 -1.60
N VAL A 122 1.64 -15.07 -0.79
CA VAL A 122 0.80 -13.90 -1.06
C VAL A 122 1.46 -13.07 -2.15
N ILE A 123 2.78 -12.86 -2.06
CA ILE A 123 3.54 -12.14 -3.08
C ILE A 123 4.28 -13.15 -3.95
N THR A 124 3.93 -13.20 -5.24
CA THR A 124 4.44 -14.20 -6.19
C THR A 124 4.84 -13.55 -7.52
N GLY A 125 5.74 -14.20 -8.24
CA GLY A 125 6.14 -13.85 -9.61
C GLY A 125 5.54 -14.84 -10.60
N GLU A 126 5.22 -14.38 -11.81
CA GLU A 126 4.60 -15.19 -12.88
C GLU A 126 5.52 -16.32 -13.40
N PHE A 127 6.83 -16.16 -13.25
CA PHE A 127 7.78 -17.22 -13.54
C PHE A 127 8.02 -18.07 -12.28
N TYR A 128 7.50 -19.30 -12.29
CA TYR A 128 7.72 -20.37 -11.30
C TYR A 128 9.21 -20.68 -10.98
N GLY A 129 10.16 -20.08 -11.71
CA GLY A 129 11.61 -20.19 -11.46
C GLY A 129 12.20 -19.09 -10.55
N LEU A 130 11.48 -18.00 -10.27
CA LEU A 130 11.90 -17.01 -9.28
C LEU A 130 11.64 -17.57 -7.89
N MET A 131 12.62 -18.32 -7.38
CA MET A 131 12.65 -18.78 -5.99
C MET A 131 12.34 -17.61 -5.05
N PRO A 132 11.65 -17.81 -3.91
CA PRO A 132 11.32 -16.76 -2.95
C PRO A 132 12.47 -15.81 -2.62
N ARG A 133 13.71 -16.32 -2.56
CA ARG A 133 14.94 -15.53 -2.37
C ARG A 133 15.18 -14.48 -3.46
N GLY A 134 14.90 -14.80 -4.72
CA GLY A 134 15.04 -13.88 -5.85
C GLY A 134 14.01 -12.75 -5.80
N ILE A 135 12.76 -13.07 -5.43
CA ILE A 135 11.71 -12.06 -5.24
C ILE A 135 12.08 -11.13 -4.07
N VAL A 136 12.55 -11.67 -2.94
CA VAL A 136 13.04 -10.86 -1.82
C VAL A 136 14.16 -9.91 -2.26
N LYS A 137 15.16 -10.39 -3.00
CA LYS A 137 16.25 -9.54 -3.52
C LYS A 137 15.74 -8.44 -4.47
N LEU A 138 14.71 -8.73 -5.26
CA LEU A 138 14.07 -7.74 -6.13
C LEU A 138 13.42 -6.61 -5.31
N PHE A 139 12.74 -6.95 -4.22
CA PHE A 139 12.10 -5.96 -3.36
C PHE A 139 13.06 -5.24 -2.40
N SER A 140 14.28 -5.73 -2.19
CA SER A 140 15.24 -5.04 -1.30
C SER A 140 15.74 -3.71 -1.85
N VAL A 141 15.61 -3.47 -3.15
CA VAL A 141 16.15 -2.27 -3.82
C VAL A 141 15.09 -1.23 -4.20
N SER A 142 13.80 -1.56 -4.15
CA SER A 142 12.71 -0.66 -4.57
C SER A 142 11.64 -0.54 -3.49
N MET A 143 11.22 0.67 -3.14
CA MET A 143 10.16 0.91 -2.15
C MET A 143 8.75 0.71 -2.73
N ILE A 144 8.56 0.85 -4.04
CA ILE A 144 7.24 0.93 -4.66
C ILE A 144 6.84 -0.32 -5.48
N GLY A 145 7.80 -1.20 -5.77
CA GLY A 145 7.54 -2.37 -6.61
C GLY A 145 8.83 -3.04 -7.10
N LYS A 146 8.95 -3.18 -8.43
CA LYS A 146 10.03 -3.91 -9.09
C LYS A 146 10.96 -2.98 -9.87
N PRO A 147 12.29 -3.19 -9.87
CA PRO A 147 13.24 -2.37 -10.61
C PRO A 147 12.99 -2.38 -12.12
N ARG A 148 13.48 -1.33 -12.80
CA ARG A 148 13.31 -1.16 -14.25
C ARG A 148 13.84 -2.33 -15.08
N SER A 149 14.93 -2.97 -14.64
CA SER A 149 15.51 -4.15 -15.30
C SER A 149 14.56 -5.37 -15.31
N TYR A 150 13.57 -5.40 -14.40
CA TYR A 150 12.57 -6.45 -14.26
C TYR A 150 11.20 -6.03 -14.83
N ARG A 151 11.15 -5.04 -15.74
CA ARG A 151 9.88 -4.54 -16.30
C ARG A 151 9.00 -5.61 -16.95
N ASN A 152 9.60 -6.64 -17.53
CA ASN A 152 8.91 -7.72 -18.24
C ASN A 152 8.42 -8.85 -17.31
N ILE A 153 8.79 -8.83 -16.03
CA ILE A 153 8.36 -9.84 -15.06
C ILE A 153 7.15 -9.30 -14.32
N MET A 154 6.03 -10.03 -14.35
CA MET A 154 4.89 -9.71 -13.51
C MET A 154 5.13 -10.27 -12.10
N VAL A 155 5.02 -9.37 -11.12
CA VAL A 155 5.01 -9.71 -9.69
C VAL A 155 3.69 -9.19 -9.15
N MET A 156 2.98 -10.01 -8.39
CA MET A 156 1.68 -9.66 -7.83
C MET A 156 1.55 -10.10 -6.39
N ALA A 157 0.71 -9.39 -5.64
CA ALA A 157 0.21 -9.82 -4.35
C ALA A 157 -1.23 -10.28 -4.51
N LYS A 158 -1.59 -11.45 -3.97
CA LYS A 158 -2.93 -12.02 -4.09
C LYS A 158 -3.41 -12.66 -2.78
N THR A 159 -4.67 -12.41 -2.46
CA THR A 159 -5.46 -13.10 -1.42
C THR A 159 -6.80 -13.54 -2.03
N PRO A 160 -7.69 -14.22 -1.28
CA PRO A 160 -9.02 -14.53 -1.78
C PRO A 160 -9.87 -13.32 -2.17
N LEU A 161 -9.56 -12.13 -1.63
CA LEU A 161 -10.34 -10.91 -1.87
C LEU A 161 -9.59 -9.86 -2.72
N PHE A 162 -8.26 -9.79 -2.58
CA PHE A 162 -7.45 -8.71 -3.13
C PHE A 162 -6.40 -9.21 -4.11
N MET A 163 -6.18 -8.44 -5.18
CA MET A 163 -5.06 -8.64 -6.09
C MET A 163 -4.43 -7.29 -6.42
N HIS A 164 -3.09 -7.23 -6.35
CA HIS A 164 -2.30 -6.07 -6.71
C HIS A 164 -1.14 -6.50 -7.62
N VAL A 165 -0.93 -5.80 -8.72
CA VAL A 165 0.25 -5.99 -9.58
C VAL A 165 1.27 -4.91 -9.25
N PHE A 166 2.48 -5.33 -8.85
CA PHE A 166 3.52 -4.40 -8.45
C PHE A 166 4.02 -3.54 -9.62
N ARG A 167 4.15 -2.25 -9.36
CA ARG A 167 4.56 -1.24 -10.34
C ARG A 167 6.05 -1.35 -10.67
N VAL A 168 6.43 -0.82 -11.82
CA VAL A 168 7.85 -0.64 -12.17
C VAL A 168 8.38 0.63 -11.51
N ASP A 169 9.46 0.48 -10.76
CA ASP A 169 10.25 1.57 -10.21
C ASP A 169 11.30 2.02 -11.22
N ASN A 170 11.01 3.14 -11.88
CA ASN A 170 11.87 3.70 -12.91
C ASN A 170 13.15 4.34 -12.37
N ASN A 171 13.22 4.58 -11.05
CA ASN A 171 14.36 5.23 -10.40
C ASN A 171 15.43 4.23 -9.95
N VAL A 172 15.11 2.92 -9.99
CA VAL A 172 15.99 1.85 -9.52
C VAL A 172 16.38 0.93 -10.68
N THR A 173 17.69 0.75 -10.85
CA THR A 173 18.28 -0.25 -11.74
C THR A 173 19.18 -1.17 -10.90
N ILE A 174 19.08 -2.48 -11.10
CA ILE A 174 20.00 -3.49 -10.53
C ILE A 174 21.10 -3.75 -11.53
#